data_AF-A0A1W7R723-F1
#
_entry.id   AF-A0A1W7R723-F1
#
_cell.length_a   1.000
_cell.length_b   1.000
_cell.length_c   1.000
_cell.angle_alpha   90.00
_cell.angle_beta   90.00
_cell.angle_gamma   90.00
#
_symmetry.space_group_name_H-M   'P 1'
#
loop_
_entity.id
_entity.type
_entity.pdbx_description
1 polymer ?
#
loop_
_entity_poly.entity_id
_entity_poly.type
_entity_poly.pdbx_seq_one_letter_code
_entity_poly.pdbx_strand_id
1 'polypeptide(L)' 'MRKQTISLIIAFSIVLCLIVGTDAGSEDCPPNSDMDCSGPCVCVTDRDSQGDCPEGFKYDNSRQKCTVTMALAYT' A
#
# COMPACT_ATOMS: atom_id res chain seq x y z
N MET A 1 -46.58 -1.08 -7.17
CA MET A 1 -45.47 -0.16 -6.84
C MET A 1 -44.30 -0.80 -6.06
N ARG A 2 -44.27 -2.13 -5.84
CA ARG A 2 -43.15 -2.81 -5.11
C ARG A 2 -42.00 -3.30 -6.00
N LYS A 3 -42.21 -3.44 -7.31
CA LYS A 3 -41.22 -4.03 -8.23
C LYS A 3 -40.15 -3.03 -8.71
N GLN A 4 -40.50 -1.74 -8.83
CA GLN A 4 -39.58 -0.70 -9.33
C GLN A 4 -38.54 -0.28 -8.29
N THR A 5 -38.88 -0.30 -7.00
CA THR A 5 -37.94 0.03 -5.90
C THR A 5 -36.83 -1.00 -5.75
N ILE A 6 -37.11 -2.27 -6.05
CA ILE A 6 -36.12 -3.37 -5.95
C ILE A 6 -35.06 -3.25 -7.06
N SER A 7 -35.46 -2.91 -8.29
CA SER A 7 -34.52 -2.73 -9.41
C SER A 7 -33.53 -1.58 -9.18
N LEU A 8 -33.95 -0.50 -8.51
CA LEU A 8 -33.07 0.64 -8.20
C LEU A 8 -32.00 0.28 -7.16
N ILE A 9 -32.34 -0.53 -6.17
CA ILE A 9 -31.40 -0.98 -5.12
C ILE A 9 -30.29 -1.85 -5.72
N ILE A 10 -30.64 -2.75 -6.65
CA ILE A 10 -29.69 -3.62 -7.32
C ILE A 10 -28.73 -2.81 -8.20
N ALA A 11 -29.24 -1.86 -8.99
CA ALA A 11 -28.41 -1.01 -9.83
C ALA A 11 -27.44 -0.13 -9.03
N PHE A 12 -27.88 0.38 -7.87
CA PHE A 12 -27.03 1.21 -7.00
C PHE A 12 -25.90 0.40 -6.33
N SER A 13 -26.15 -0.88 -6.04
CA SER A 13 -25.17 -1.76 -5.39
C SER A 13 -23.98 -2.11 -6.31
N ILE A 14 -24.22 -2.20 -7.63
CA ILE A 14 -23.17 -2.55 -8.60
C ILE A 14 -22.18 -1.39 -8.80
N VAL A 15 -22.65 -0.14 -8.71
CA VAL A 15 -21.81 1.05 -8.83
C VAL A 15 -20.87 1.20 -7.62
N LEU A 16 -21.32 0.86 -6.41
CA LEU A 16 -20.49 0.95 -5.20
C LEU A 16 -19.31 -0.05 -5.19
N CYS A 17 -19.44 -1.22 -5.83
CA CYS A 17 -18.32 -2.16 -5.93
C CYS A 17 -17.22 -1.70 -6.90
N LEU A 18 -17.51 -0.77 -7.81
CA LEU A 18 -16.52 -0.25 -8.76
C LEU A 18 -15.72 0.96 -8.21
N ILE A 19 -16.07 1.46 -7.01
CA ILE A 19 -15.39 2.59 -6.34
C ILE A 19 -14.49 2.09 -5.20
N VAL A 20 -14.27 0.78 -5.06
CA VAL A 20 -13.09 0.30 -4.33
C VAL A 20 -11.91 0.50 -5.27
N GLY A 21 -11.39 1.72 -5.23
CA GLY A 21 -10.31 2.21 -6.04
C GLY A 21 -9.18 1.18 -6.14
N THR A 22 -8.97 0.77 -7.38
CA THR A 22 -7.64 0.75 -7.98
C THR A 22 -6.76 1.83 -7.35
N ASP A 23 -5.86 1.45 -6.45
CA ASP A 23 -4.59 2.14 -6.16
C ASP A 23 -3.84 1.32 -5.10
N ALA A 24 -3.59 0.05 -5.40
CA ALA A 24 -2.33 -0.53 -4.97
C ALA A 24 -1.51 -0.62 -6.25
N GLY A 25 -1.03 0.55 -6.70
CA GLY A 25 0.15 0.60 -7.54
C GLY A 25 1.17 -0.25 -6.83
N SER A 26 1.28 -1.49 -7.28
CA SER A 26 2.30 -2.42 -6.85
C SER A 26 3.56 -1.93 -7.53
N GLU A 27 4.00 -0.73 -7.13
CA GLU A 27 5.40 -0.39 -7.18
C GLU A 27 6.00 -1.38 -6.20
N ASP A 28 6.47 -2.50 -6.76
CA ASP A 28 6.95 -3.61 -5.96
C ASP A 28 8.04 -3.09 -5.05
N CYS A 29 7.85 -3.30 -3.74
CA CYS A 29 8.91 -3.00 -2.79
C CYS A 29 10.20 -3.72 -3.21
N PRO A 30 11.38 -3.11 -3.00
CA PRO A 30 12.64 -3.78 -3.29
C PRO A 30 12.67 -5.17 -2.65
N PRO A 31 13.39 -6.13 -3.25
CA PRO A 31 13.52 -7.47 -2.67
C PRO A 31 14.01 -7.38 -1.22
N ASN A 32 13.45 -8.21 -0.34
CA ASN A 32 13.66 -8.18 1.10
C ASN A 32 13.05 -6.98 1.83
N SER A 33 11.99 -6.36 1.29
CA SER A 33 11.19 -5.37 1.99
C SER A 33 9.70 -5.60 1.80
N ASP A 34 8.92 -5.24 2.82
CA ASP A 34 7.47 -5.39 2.88
C ASP A 34 6.79 -4.02 2.83
N MET A 35 5.59 -3.95 2.26
CA MET A 35 4.81 -2.71 2.28
C MET A 35 4.16 -2.51 3.66
N ASP A 36 4.41 -1.37 4.31
CA ASP A 36 3.75 -0.99 5.57
C ASP A 36 2.91 0.29 5.41
N CYS A 37 1.60 0.09 5.44
CA CYS A 37 0.58 1.15 5.33
C CYS A 37 -0.07 1.50 6.69
N SER A 38 0.63 1.27 7.82
CA SER A 38 0.19 1.76 9.14
C SER A 38 0.16 3.30 9.26
N GLY A 39 0.67 4.00 8.24
CA GLY A 39 0.61 5.44 8.00
C GLY A 39 0.67 5.70 6.49
N PRO A 40 1.51 6.63 5.98
CA PRO A 40 1.80 6.65 4.55
C PRO A 40 2.40 5.29 4.14
N CYS A 41 1.92 4.70 3.06
CA CYS A 41 2.46 3.45 2.53
C CYS A 41 3.92 3.66 2.14
N VAL A 42 4.81 2.90 2.76
CA VAL A 42 6.25 2.90 2.51
C VAL A 42 6.76 1.47 2.59
N CYS A 43 7.82 1.18 1.84
CA CYS A 43 8.48 -0.11 1.93
C CYS A 43 9.38 -0.13 3.16
N VAL A 44 9.22 -1.16 4.00
CA VAL A 44 9.97 -1.37 5.24
C VAL A 44 10.79 -2.64 5.18
N THR A 45 11.96 -2.61 5.80
CA THR A 45 12.80 -3.78 6.03
C THR A 45 13.46 -3.67 7.40
N ASP A 46 13.95 -4.80 7.91
CA ASP A 46 14.69 -4.84 9.15
C ASP A 46 16.15 -4.43 8.93
N ARG A 47 16.81 -4.07 10.01
CA ARG A 47 18.26 -3.84 10.00
C ARG A 47 18.99 -5.17 9.80
N ASP A 48 20.16 -5.11 9.17
CA ASP A 48 21.01 -6.27 9.02
C ASP A 48 21.64 -6.72 10.36
N SER A 49 22.47 -7.77 10.31
CA SER A 49 23.15 -8.30 11.50
C SER A 49 24.17 -7.32 12.13
N GLN A 50 24.57 -6.27 11.42
CA GLN A 50 25.46 -5.22 11.91
C GLN A 50 24.67 -4.05 12.54
N GLY A 51 23.34 -4.04 12.36
CA GLY A 51 22.47 -2.97 12.83
C GLY A 51 22.34 -1.82 11.84
N ASP A 52 22.72 -2.03 10.57
CA ASP A 52 22.63 -1.04 9.51
C ASP A 52 21.41 -1.28 8.62
N CYS A 53 20.94 -0.23 7.94
CA CYS A 53 19.88 -0.37 6.94
C CYS A 53 20.47 -0.81 5.59
N PRO A 54 19.74 -1.68 4.84
CA PRO A 54 20.14 -2.04 3.49
C PRO A 54 20.30 -0.81 2.57
N GLU A 55 21.07 -0.95 1.50
CA GLU A 55 21.34 0.14 0.56
C GLU A 55 20.04 0.78 0.02
N GLY A 56 19.98 2.11 0.04
CA GLY A 56 18.80 2.87 -0.38
C GLY A 56 17.72 3.05 0.70
N PHE A 57 17.77 2.29 1.80
CA PHE A 57 16.86 2.45 2.92
C PHE A 57 17.41 3.41 3.98
N LYS A 58 16.52 4.10 4.68
CA LYS A 58 16.83 5.01 5.79
C LYS A 58 16.13 4.54 7.05
N TYR A 59 16.81 4.61 8.20
CA TYR A 59 16.18 4.22 9.46
C TYR A 59 15.08 5.21 9.87
N ASP A 60 13.85 4.70 10.03
CA ASP A 60 12.72 5.41 10.58
C ASP A 60 12.55 5.04 12.06
N ASN A 61 12.87 5.99 12.94
CA ASN A 61 12.78 5.79 14.38
C ASN A 61 11.34 5.65 14.89
N SER A 62 10.34 6.15 14.15
CA SER A 62 8.93 6.01 14.53
C SER A 62 8.45 4.58 14.32
N ARG A 63 8.90 3.95 13.23
CA ARG A 63 8.56 2.56 12.88
C ARG A 63 9.55 1.54 13.43
N GLN A 64 10.70 1.99 13.96
CA GLN A 64 11.84 1.15 14.36
C GLN A 64 12.32 0.23 13.21
N LYS A 65 12.17 0.68 11.96
CA LYS A 65 12.46 -0.08 10.74
C LYS A 65 13.17 0.79 9.72
N CYS A 66 13.85 0.15 8.77
CA CYS A 66 14.43 0.81 7.62
C CYS A 66 13.35 1.05 6.57
N THR A 67 13.12 2.29 6.17
CA THR A 67 12.11 2.69 5.18
C THR A 67 12.75 3.16 3.89
N VAL A 68 12.07 2.95 2.77
CA VAL A 68 12.39 3.61 1.50
C VAL A 68 11.11 4.13 0.87
N THR A 69 11.13 5.40 0.48
CA THR A 69 10.06 5.99 -0.33
C THR A 69 10.27 5.55 -1.77
N MET A 70 9.20 5.14 -2.45
CA MET A 70 9.19 4.53 -3.80
C MET A 70 9.69 5.44 -4.95
N ALA A 71 10.47 6.48 -4.66
CA ALA A 71 11.06 7.39 -5.63
C ALA A 71 12.35 6.86 -6.30
N LEU A 72 12.80 5.63 -5.98
CA LEU A 72 14.11 5.11 -6.40
C LEU A 72 14.08 3.80 -7.22
N ALA A 73 12.93 3.39 -7.74
CA ALA A 73 12.88 2.27 -8.69
C ALA A 73 12.71 2.80 -10.12
N TYR A 74 13.70 3.52 -10.68
CA TYR A 74 14.01 3.58 -12.13
C TYR A 74 15.12 4.62 -12.39
N THR A 75 16.36 4.15 -12.62
CA THR A 75 17.33 4.78 -13.52
C THR A 75 18.05 3.70 -14.29
#